data_AF-A0A9P5KXM2-F1
#
_entry.id   AF-A0A9P5KXM2-F1
#
_cell.length_a   1.000
_cell.length_b   1.000
_cell.length_c   1.000
_cell.angle_alpha   90.00
_cell.angle_beta   90.00
_cell.angle_gamma   90.00
#
_symmetry.space_group_name_H-M   'P 1'
#
loop_
_entity.id
_entity.type
_entity.pdbx_description
1 polymer ?
#
loop_
_entity_poly.entity_id
_entity_poly.type
_entity_poly.pdbx_seq_one_letter_code
_entity_poly.pdbx_strand_id
1 'polypeptide(L)'
;MEGSISRFLLLVFSLLSVVQAIDPFTYDNDTFILHGEPYLLRGGQMDPQHIPHELWPDRLEKARGMGLNTIFSYVFWDQLEPTQGSWDNTGNNDIAKYFRLAQEKGLNIILRPGPYVCAEHEWGGFPAWLSEIPGMVVRDNNKPFLEASKAFINRLAEEVGDLQVTNGGPILMVQIENEYGSYGSDHEYLGALKDIFTAAFDVPFYTNDGGSQAMLEGGQISGVLAETDGDVYDGFAARDKYVTDPTSLGPQLDGEYYITWLDQWASNYTHKSNVGDKEATDKITKDIKWLLNNNGSFNLFMFHGGTNWGFQNGADWADALQPITTSYDYGAPLDETGRTNEIYHAIRETIGAIIGEDKLPALPAEQPLIEIPSVKLTPSVDIFDSLPKPIEKEFPVNMEAVGQATGLILYRHVTTTPVSGTIKTGDRPRDRVLVYVNKSRVGVIDGTYASPSTVNVDLKEGDVLDILVENLGRVNYGPEIVDQRKGIVGNVTVGESVLSKWAIYPLPLSSPPDSTDSKTPLKPSATSGPIFFTGSFDLDKVGDTFLELPGWTKGVVWVNGVNLGRYWVVGPQQSLYLPWCYLRESDNKITVLALEPTGTDSSVRGVTSRSWGNNPDPDAP
;
A
#
# COMPACT_ATOMS: atom_id res chain seq x y z
N MET A 1 33.40 79.43 -4.52
CA MET A 1 34.72 78.81 -4.75
C MET A 1 34.98 77.88 -3.58
N GLU A 2 34.19 76.82 -3.38
CA GLU A 2 33.89 75.70 -4.30
C GLU A 2 35.15 74.99 -4.78
N GLY A 3 35.20 73.68 -4.53
CA GLY A 3 36.01 72.72 -5.27
C GLY A 3 37.21 72.18 -4.50
N SER A 4 37.00 71.10 -3.72
CA SER A 4 37.83 69.87 -3.78
C SER A 4 37.45 68.86 -2.68
N ILE A 5 36.16 68.65 -2.42
CA ILE A 5 35.67 67.51 -1.62
C ILE A 5 34.60 66.79 -2.45
N SER A 6 35.00 66.25 -3.59
CA SER A 6 34.17 65.33 -4.35
C SER A 6 35.03 64.69 -5.43
N ARG A 7 35.66 63.54 -5.11
CA ARG A 7 36.14 62.55 -6.10
C ARG A 7 36.83 61.31 -5.52
N PHE A 8 36.96 61.16 -4.19
CA PHE A 8 37.59 59.97 -3.59
C PHE A 8 36.73 59.20 -2.58
N LEU A 9 35.42 59.43 -2.59
CA LEU A 9 34.43 58.75 -1.73
C LEU A 9 33.16 58.37 -2.50
N LEU A 10 33.33 58.05 -3.79
CA LEU A 10 32.24 57.69 -4.72
C LEU A 10 32.65 56.52 -5.62
N LEU A 11 33.43 55.59 -5.08
CA LEU A 11 33.83 54.37 -5.79
C LEU A 11 34.00 53.16 -4.86
N VAL A 12 33.19 53.07 -3.81
CA VAL A 12 33.05 51.87 -2.98
C VAL A 12 31.58 51.72 -2.53
N PHE A 13 30.63 51.79 -3.47
CA PHE A 13 29.24 51.36 -3.24
C PHE A 13 28.54 51.20 -4.59
N SER A 14 28.78 50.05 -5.25
CA SER A 14 27.86 49.44 -6.23
C SER A 14 28.53 48.24 -6.92
N LEU A 15 28.90 47.24 -6.13
CA LEU A 15 29.01 45.85 -6.60
C LEU A 15 28.29 44.98 -5.57
N LEU A 16 27.05 45.36 -5.24
CA LEU A 16 26.04 44.36 -4.92
C LEU A 16 25.70 43.74 -6.27
N SER A 17 26.50 42.75 -6.68
CA SER A 17 26.00 41.74 -7.58
C SER A 17 24.68 41.27 -6.96
N VAL A 18 23.58 41.57 -7.64
CA VAL A 18 22.34 40.83 -7.46
C VAL A 18 22.73 39.41 -7.87
N VAL A 19 23.19 38.62 -6.91
CA VAL A 19 23.25 37.18 -7.07
C VAL A 19 21.78 36.81 -7.16
N GLN A 20 21.29 36.67 -8.38
CA GLN A 20 19.99 36.08 -8.62
C GLN A 20 20.05 34.74 -7.89
N ALA A 21 19.21 34.57 -6.87
CA ALA A 21 19.15 33.31 -6.15
C ALA A 21 18.87 32.24 -7.20
N ILE A 22 19.82 31.32 -7.39
CA ILE A 22 19.63 30.20 -8.29
C ILE A 22 18.62 29.29 -7.59
N ASP A 23 17.48 29.04 -8.24
CA ASP A 23 16.49 28.09 -7.71
C ASP A 23 17.21 26.75 -7.48
N PRO A 24 17.10 26.19 -6.27
CA PRO A 24 17.94 25.06 -5.89
C PRO A 24 17.60 23.79 -6.67
N PHE A 25 16.37 23.67 -7.19
CA PHE A 25 15.99 22.67 -8.17
C PHE A 25 15.01 23.26 -9.18
N THR A 26 15.26 23.04 -10.46
CA THR A 26 14.44 23.51 -11.58
C THR A 26 14.67 22.60 -12.80
N TYR A 27 14.11 22.93 -13.96
CA TYR A 27 14.36 22.23 -15.22
C TYR A 27 14.22 23.18 -16.42
N ASP A 28 14.88 22.86 -17.52
CA ASP A 28 14.64 23.46 -18.83
C ASP A 28 13.88 22.48 -19.75
N ASN A 29 13.91 22.68 -21.06
CA ASN A 29 13.20 21.77 -21.98
C ASN A 29 13.83 20.37 -22.07
N ASP A 30 15.09 20.21 -21.66
CA ASP A 30 15.87 19.02 -21.93
C ASP A 30 16.38 18.33 -20.65
N THR A 31 16.62 19.08 -19.58
CA THR A 31 17.33 18.58 -18.38
C THR A 31 16.79 19.15 -17.07
N PHE A 32 16.73 18.31 -16.02
CA PHE A 32 16.61 18.81 -14.65
C PHE A 32 17.92 19.47 -14.20
N ILE A 33 17.82 20.46 -13.32
CA ILE A 33 18.94 21.28 -12.86
C ILE A 33 18.90 21.32 -11.33
N LEU A 34 19.92 20.74 -10.69
CA LEU A 34 20.09 20.75 -9.23
C LEU A 34 21.26 21.64 -8.85
N HIS A 35 21.00 22.69 -8.08
CA HIS A 35 21.98 23.70 -7.66
C HIS A 35 22.79 24.31 -8.81
N GLY A 36 22.14 24.51 -9.97
CA GLY A 36 22.74 25.09 -11.17
C GLY A 36 23.46 24.09 -12.08
N GLU A 37 23.51 22.81 -11.72
CA GLU A 37 24.18 21.76 -12.52
C GLU A 37 23.16 20.79 -13.13
N PRO A 38 23.39 20.28 -14.36
CA PRO A 38 22.57 19.24 -14.96
C PRO A 38 22.43 18.02 -14.06
N TYR A 39 21.21 17.53 -13.90
CA TYR A 39 20.87 16.45 -12.99
C TYR A 39 19.99 15.42 -13.70
N LEU A 40 20.41 14.16 -13.64
CA LEU A 40 19.67 13.03 -14.20
C LEU A 40 19.10 12.21 -13.05
N LEU A 41 17.78 12.11 -12.94
CA LEU A 41 17.11 11.35 -11.89
C LEU A 41 17.27 9.85 -12.17
N ARG A 42 17.89 9.15 -11.22
CA ARG A 42 17.96 7.70 -11.15
C ARG A 42 17.19 7.31 -9.89
N GLY A 43 15.89 7.16 -10.08
CA GLY A 43 14.89 6.92 -9.06
C GLY A 43 14.67 5.45 -8.76
N GLY A 44 14.24 5.16 -7.54
CA GLY A 44 13.62 3.90 -7.19
C GLY A 44 12.45 4.16 -6.25
N GLN A 45 11.29 3.55 -6.55
CA GLN A 45 10.11 3.65 -5.72
C GLN A 45 10.32 2.79 -4.47
N MET A 46 10.17 3.41 -3.30
CA MET A 46 10.28 2.74 -2.01
C MET A 46 9.48 3.50 -0.94
N ASP A 47 8.38 2.90 -0.51
CA ASP A 47 7.40 3.54 0.36
C ASP A 47 7.62 3.15 1.83
N PRO A 48 7.78 4.12 2.75
CA PRO A 48 8.22 3.85 4.12
C PRO A 48 7.25 2.97 4.91
N GLN A 49 5.96 3.05 4.60
CA GLN A 49 4.90 2.36 5.35
C GLN A 49 4.84 0.85 5.06
N HIS A 50 5.44 0.39 3.96
CA HIS A 50 5.59 -1.04 3.65
C HIS A 50 6.81 -1.67 4.34
N ILE A 51 7.66 -0.87 4.99
CA ILE A 51 8.95 -1.30 5.51
C ILE A 51 9.02 -0.97 7.00
N PRO A 52 9.30 -1.94 7.90
CA PRO A 52 9.56 -1.64 9.30
C PRO A 52 10.67 -0.58 9.43
N HIS A 53 10.42 0.48 10.18
CA HIS A 53 11.30 1.64 10.20
C HIS A 53 12.74 1.37 10.70
N GLU A 54 12.94 0.28 11.45
CA GLU A 54 14.26 -0.22 11.82
C GLU A 54 15.09 -0.69 10.62
N LEU A 55 14.44 -1.00 9.49
CA LEU A 55 15.05 -1.52 8.27
C LEU A 55 15.33 -0.43 7.23
N TRP A 56 14.71 0.75 7.32
CA TRP A 56 14.93 1.86 6.37
C TRP A 56 16.41 2.17 6.12
N PRO A 57 17.32 2.22 7.11
CA PRO A 57 18.72 2.54 6.86
C PRO A 57 19.39 1.57 5.89
N ASP A 58 19.08 0.28 5.99
CA ASP A 58 19.63 -0.75 5.09
C ASP A 58 19.05 -0.62 3.69
N ARG A 59 17.74 -0.39 3.55
CA ARG A 59 17.09 -0.29 2.24
C ARG A 59 17.58 0.93 1.46
N LEU A 60 17.70 2.08 2.14
CA LEU A 60 18.23 3.32 1.56
C LEU A 60 19.72 3.19 1.20
N GLU A 61 20.51 2.48 2.01
CA GLU A 61 21.91 2.21 1.70
C GLU A 61 22.07 1.33 0.46
N LYS A 62 21.21 0.34 0.27
CA LYS A 62 21.16 -0.47 -0.94
C LYS A 62 20.66 0.31 -2.17
N ALA A 63 19.70 1.22 -2.02
CA ALA A 63 19.32 2.13 -3.10
C ALA A 63 20.53 2.94 -3.61
N ARG A 64 21.29 3.55 -2.69
CA ARG A 64 22.55 4.23 -3.04
C ARG A 64 23.60 3.29 -3.61
N GLY A 65 23.73 2.11 -3.04
CA GLY A 65 24.66 1.07 -3.46
C GLY A 65 24.42 0.58 -4.89
N MET A 66 23.16 0.58 -5.38
CA MET A 66 22.82 0.25 -6.76
C MET A 66 23.23 1.37 -7.74
N GLY A 67 23.35 2.60 -7.24
CA GLY A 67 23.63 3.79 -8.04
C GLY A 67 22.44 4.73 -8.23
N LEU A 68 21.35 4.52 -7.48
CA LEU A 68 20.25 5.50 -7.41
C LEU A 68 20.70 6.77 -6.71
N ASN A 69 20.12 7.90 -7.10
CA ASN A 69 20.35 9.20 -6.46
C ASN A 69 19.09 9.82 -5.86
N THR A 70 17.94 9.19 -6.09
CA THR A 70 16.64 9.73 -5.70
C THR A 70 15.72 8.59 -5.30
N ILE A 71 14.92 8.77 -4.26
CA ILE A 71 13.81 7.89 -3.90
C ILE A 71 12.52 8.56 -4.34
N PHE A 72 11.66 7.80 -4.99
CA PHE A 72 10.27 8.18 -5.19
C PHE A 72 9.46 7.54 -4.07
N SER A 73 8.61 8.32 -3.42
CA SER A 73 7.85 7.85 -2.27
C SER A 73 6.42 8.34 -2.36
N TYR A 74 5.49 7.39 -2.42
CA TYR A 74 4.14 7.63 -1.98
C TYR A 74 4.10 7.83 -0.46
N VAL A 75 2.99 8.39 0.00
CA VAL A 75 2.55 8.31 1.40
C VAL A 75 1.08 7.94 1.44
N PHE A 76 0.69 7.10 2.39
CA PHE A 76 -0.67 6.57 2.48
C PHE A 76 -1.49 7.39 3.49
N TRP A 77 -2.46 8.16 2.97
CA TRP A 77 -3.30 9.06 3.77
C TRP A 77 -4.13 8.30 4.81
N ASP A 78 -4.70 7.16 4.45
CA ASP A 78 -5.43 6.27 5.36
C ASP A 78 -4.64 5.86 6.60
N GLN A 79 -3.32 5.70 6.49
CA GLN A 79 -2.45 5.36 7.61
C GLN A 79 -1.97 6.59 8.39
N LEU A 80 -1.80 7.74 7.71
CA LEU A 80 -1.44 9.01 8.36
C LEU A 80 -2.63 9.64 9.10
N GLU A 81 -3.86 9.41 8.63
CA GLU A 81 -5.10 9.91 9.23
C GLU A 81 -6.18 8.80 9.31
N PRO A 82 -5.95 7.74 10.11
CA PRO A 82 -6.82 6.56 10.17
C PRO A 82 -8.24 6.87 10.66
N THR A 83 -8.40 7.96 11.41
CA THR A 83 -9.70 8.54 11.74
C THR A 83 -9.64 10.04 11.49
N GLN A 84 -10.75 10.61 11.03
CA GLN A 84 -10.81 12.02 10.63
C GLN A 84 -10.31 12.95 11.76
N GLY A 85 -9.30 13.75 11.46
CA GLY A 85 -8.65 14.68 12.39
C GLY A 85 -7.59 14.07 13.30
N SER A 86 -7.33 12.76 13.23
CA SER A 86 -6.34 12.08 14.07
C SER A 86 -5.10 11.71 13.25
N TRP A 87 -4.08 12.55 13.31
CA TRP A 87 -2.82 12.31 12.61
C TRP A 87 -1.89 11.36 13.38
N ASP A 88 -1.30 10.39 12.68
CA ASP A 88 -0.23 9.52 13.18
C ASP A 88 1.05 9.74 12.37
N ASN A 89 2.14 10.11 13.05
CA ASN A 89 3.47 10.29 12.49
C ASN A 89 4.52 9.47 13.27
N THR A 90 4.12 8.32 13.81
CA THR A 90 4.98 7.45 14.61
C THR A 90 5.37 6.18 13.86
N GLY A 91 6.49 5.57 14.27
CA GLY A 91 6.94 4.30 13.66
C GLY A 91 7.14 4.43 12.15
N ASN A 92 6.43 3.60 11.37
CA ASN A 92 6.53 3.60 9.91
C ASN A 92 5.82 4.82 9.26
N ASN A 93 5.00 5.54 10.02
CA ASN A 93 4.32 6.76 9.58
C ASN A 93 5.17 8.03 9.83
N ASP A 94 6.38 7.94 10.40
CA ASP A 94 7.29 9.08 10.55
C ASP A 94 8.00 9.41 9.22
N ILE A 95 7.24 10.00 8.29
CA ILE A 95 7.68 10.31 6.92
C ILE A 95 8.87 11.28 6.94
N ALA A 96 8.81 12.27 7.82
CA ALA A 96 9.88 13.26 7.93
C ALA A 96 11.21 12.61 8.36
N LYS A 97 11.19 11.62 9.26
CA LYS A 97 12.39 10.87 9.65
C LYS A 97 12.91 10.01 8.50
N TYR A 98 12.04 9.35 7.75
CA TYR A 98 12.43 8.59 6.57
C TYR A 98 13.16 9.47 5.54
N PHE A 99 12.63 10.66 5.25
CA PHE A 99 13.24 11.60 4.31
C PHE A 99 14.56 12.19 4.81
N ARG A 100 14.68 12.51 6.10
CA ARG A 100 15.97 12.90 6.70
C ARG A 100 17.01 11.79 6.56
N LEU A 101 16.63 10.55 6.79
CA LEU A 101 17.51 9.40 6.63
C LEU A 101 17.93 9.21 5.17
N ALA A 102 17.02 9.41 4.21
CA ALA A 102 17.37 9.41 2.79
C ALA A 102 18.42 10.49 2.48
N GLN A 103 18.22 11.72 2.99
CA GLN A 103 19.18 12.82 2.85
C GLN A 103 20.55 12.48 3.45
N GLU A 104 20.59 11.88 4.64
CA GLU A 104 21.83 11.43 5.30
C GLU A 104 22.60 10.39 4.47
N LYS A 105 21.88 9.55 3.72
CA LYS A 105 22.47 8.58 2.77
C LYS A 105 22.83 9.23 1.42
N GLY A 106 22.54 10.51 1.24
CA GLY A 106 22.80 11.24 -0.01
C GLY A 106 21.80 10.90 -1.12
N LEU A 107 20.57 10.50 -0.75
CA LEU A 107 19.43 10.39 -1.66
C LEU A 107 18.60 11.67 -1.58
N ASN A 108 18.12 12.10 -2.75
CA ASN A 108 17.05 13.07 -2.86
C ASN A 108 15.68 12.37 -2.80
N ILE A 109 14.60 13.15 -2.67
CA ILE A 109 13.22 12.65 -2.62
C ILE A 109 12.40 13.30 -3.75
N ILE A 110 11.60 12.48 -4.45
CA ILE A 110 10.40 12.91 -5.16
C ILE A 110 9.20 12.45 -4.34
N LEU A 111 8.42 13.39 -3.81
CA LEU A 111 7.26 13.10 -2.98
C LEU A 111 6.03 12.94 -3.87
N ARG A 112 5.28 11.86 -3.68
CA ARG A 112 4.05 11.55 -4.41
C ARG A 112 2.90 11.42 -3.41
N PRO A 113 2.33 12.51 -2.91
CA PRO A 113 1.46 12.43 -1.74
C PRO A 113 0.00 12.14 -2.08
N GLY A 114 -0.38 12.06 -3.35
CA GLY A 114 -1.75 11.78 -3.77
C GLY A 114 -2.60 13.03 -4.00
N PRO A 115 -3.85 13.14 -3.49
CA PRO A 115 -4.42 12.41 -2.34
C PRO A 115 -4.82 10.95 -2.61
N TYR A 116 -4.81 10.54 -3.88
CA TYR A 116 -4.93 9.15 -4.32
C TYR A 116 -3.58 8.68 -4.85
N VAL A 117 -3.14 7.48 -4.48
CA VAL A 117 -1.83 6.94 -4.88
C VAL A 117 -1.89 5.60 -5.60
N CYS A 118 -3.06 4.96 -5.73
CA CYS A 118 -3.16 3.58 -6.25
C CYS A 118 -2.29 2.61 -5.42
N ALA A 119 -1.06 2.35 -5.89
CA ALA A 119 0.02 1.66 -5.18
C ALA A 119 -0.36 0.31 -4.59
N GLU A 120 -1.37 -0.35 -5.17
CA GLU A 120 -1.90 -1.62 -4.70
C GLU A 120 -2.32 -1.62 -3.21
N HIS A 121 -2.57 -0.44 -2.66
CA HIS A 121 -2.81 -0.19 -1.24
C HIS A 121 -4.31 -0.03 -0.96
N GLU A 122 -4.72 -0.23 0.28
CA GLU A 122 -6.10 -0.09 0.73
C GLU A 122 -6.75 1.21 0.19
N TRP A 123 -7.77 1.04 -0.65
CA TRP A 123 -8.51 2.13 -1.33
C TRP A 123 -7.64 3.17 -2.04
N GLY A 124 -6.47 2.78 -2.54
CA GLY A 124 -5.54 3.71 -3.20
C GLY A 124 -4.97 4.76 -2.25
N GLY A 125 -4.87 4.45 -0.95
CA GLY A 125 -4.41 5.35 0.10
C GLY A 125 -5.51 6.19 0.74
N PHE A 126 -6.76 6.09 0.31
CA PHE A 126 -7.86 6.87 0.89
C PHE A 126 -8.32 6.35 2.25
N PRO A 127 -8.48 7.22 3.26
CA PRO A 127 -9.07 6.80 4.51
C PRO A 127 -10.53 6.39 4.34
N ALA A 128 -10.89 5.25 4.95
CA ALA A 128 -12.25 4.69 4.92
C ALA A 128 -13.34 5.69 5.35
N TRP A 129 -13.04 6.60 6.28
CA TRP A 129 -14.01 7.59 6.77
C TRP A 129 -14.48 8.59 5.70
N LEU A 130 -13.77 8.72 4.57
CA LEU A 130 -14.24 9.53 3.44
C LEU A 130 -15.60 9.03 2.92
N SER A 131 -15.87 7.72 2.96
CA SER A 131 -17.13 7.14 2.48
C SER A 131 -18.35 7.62 3.26
N GLU A 132 -18.14 8.11 4.49
CA GLU A 132 -19.20 8.54 5.40
C GLU A 132 -19.46 10.05 5.32
N ILE A 133 -18.67 10.79 4.53
CA ILE A 133 -18.91 12.22 4.32
C ILE A 133 -20.08 12.41 3.35
N PRO A 134 -21.13 13.16 3.73
CA PRO A 134 -22.29 13.39 2.87
C PRO A 134 -21.91 14.06 1.54
N GLY A 135 -22.33 13.43 0.44
CA GLY A 135 -22.07 13.94 -0.91
C GLY A 135 -20.64 13.75 -1.39
N MET A 136 -19.81 12.95 -0.70
CA MET A 136 -18.47 12.61 -1.13
C MET A 136 -18.47 11.89 -2.48
N VAL A 137 -17.63 12.37 -3.39
CA VAL A 137 -17.22 11.66 -4.61
C VAL A 137 -15.71 11.83 -4.72
N VAL A 138 -14.97 10.73 -4.65
CA VAL A 138 -13.51 10.77 -4.70
C VAL A 138 -13.01 11.04 -6.13
N ARG A 139 -11.85 11.70 -6.24
CA ARG A 139 -11.17 12.02 -7.52
C ARG A 139 -12.03 12.81 -8.51
N ASP A 140 -12.86 13.71 -8.00
CA ASP A 140 -13.78 14.55 -8.77
C ASP A 140 -13.68 15.99 -8.25
N ASN A 141 -14.17 16.98 -9.01
CA ASN A 141 -14.35 18.38 -8.59
C ASN A 141 -15.51 18.50 -7.58
N ASN A 142 -15.41 17.71 -6.52
CA ASN A 142 -16.38 17.55 -5.46
C ASN A 142 -15.89 18.32 -4.25
N LYS A 143 -16.69 19.30 -3.80
CA LYS A 143 -16.32 20.17 -2.69
C LYS A 143 -15.91 19.40 -1.41
N PRO A 144 -16.69 18.42 -0.91
CA PRO A 144 -16.27 17.60 0.24
C PRO A 144 -14.92 16.91 0.05
N PHE A 145 -14.65 16.37 -1.15
CA PHE A 145 -13.38 15.73 -1.45
C PHE A 145 -12.23 16.73 -1.45
N LEU A 146 -12.34 17.84 -2.19
CA LEU A 146 -11.31 18.88 -2.26
C LEU A 146 -11.00 19.50 -0.88
N GLU A 147 -12.02 19.69 -0.02
CA GLU A 147 -11.82 20.17 1.35
C GLU A 147 -11.02 19.16 2.20
N ALA A 148 -11.32 17.87 2.09
CA ALA A 148 -10.59 16.81 2.78
C ALA A 148 -9.15 16.66 2.25
N SER A 149 -8.97 16.64 0.93
CA SER A 149 -7.65 16.59 0.29
C SER A 149 -6.78 17.79 0.68
N LYS A 150 -7.36 18.99 0.72
CA LYS A 150 -6.65 20.19 1.18
C LYS A 150 -6.18 20.08 2.62
N ALA A 151 -7.03 19.56 3.52
CA ALA A 151 -6.67 19.38 4.92
C ALA A 151 -5.50 18.40 5.07
N PHE A 152 -5.55 17.27 4.36
CA PHE A 152 -4.49 16.28 4.32
C PHE A 152 -3.17 16.84 3.77
N ILE A 153 -3.20 17.44 2.59
CA ILE A 153 -2.00 17.97 1.93
C ILE A 153 -1.36 19.09 2.76
N ASN A 154 -2.14 19.99 3.36
CA ASN A 154 -1.63 21.01 4.26
C ASN A 154 -0.95 20.39 5.50
N ARG A 155 -1.60 19.40 6.12
CA ARG A 155 -1.03 18.74 7.31
C ARG A 155 0.26 17.99 6.98
N LEU A 156 0.33 17.32 5.82
CA LEU A 156 1.56 16.69 5.35
C LEU A 156 2.65 17.72 5.08
N ALA A 157 2.33 18.84 4.40
CA ALA A 157 3.28 19.92 4.15
C ALA A 157 3.81 20.55 5.44
N GLU A 158 3.00 20.67 6.50
CA GLU A 158 3.49 21.09 7.83
C GLU A 158 4.53 20.10 8.41
N GLU A 159 4.44 18.81 8.08
CA GLU A 159 5.36 17.79 8.58
C GLU A 159 6.68 17.74 7.82
N VAL A 160 6.63 17.90 6.50
CA VAL A 160 7.81 17.74 5.62
C VAL A 160 8.28 19.04 4.97
N GLY A 161 7.66 20.18 5.28
CA GLY A 161 7.92 21.46 4.62
C GLY A 161 9.36 21.96 4.75
N ASP A 162 9.98 21.75 5.91
CA ASP A 162 11.40 22.07 6.14
C ASP A 162 12.36 21.14 5.38
N LEU A 163 11.85 20.04 4.79
CA LEU A 163 12.61 19.08 4.00
C LEU A 163 12.56 19.38 2.50
N GLN A 164 11.93 20.47 2.09
CA GLN A 164 11.98 20.96 0.72
C GLN A 164 13.38 21.46 0.37
N VAL A 165 13.81 21.25 -0.88
CA VAL A 165 15.12 21.69 -1.35
C VAL A 165 15.30 23.22 -1.28
N THR A 166 14.21 23.98 -1.35
CA THR A 166 14.16 25.43 -1.07
C THR A 166 14.52 25.80 0.37
N ASN A 167 14.37 24.85 1.30
CA ASN A 167 14.79 24.96 2.70
C ASN A 167 16.06 24.15 3.02
N GLY A 168 16.75 23.63 2.00
CA GLY A 168 17.96 22.82 2.14
C GLY A 168 17.73 21.33 2.44
N GLY A 169 16.50 20.85 2.30
CA GLY A 169 16.13 19.45 2.44
C GLY A 169 16.22 18.64 1.13
N PRO A 170 15.88 17.33 1.17
CA PRO A 170 16.02 16.43 0.02
C PRO A 170 14.86 16.45 -0.98
N ILE A 171 13.70 17.04 -0.68
CA ILE A 171 12.51 16.98 -1.55
C ILE A 171 12.70 17.92 -2.74
N LEU A 172 12.85 17.35 -3.94
CA LEU A 172 13.11 18.09 -5.18
C LEU A 172 11.83 18.46 -5.94
N MET A 173 10.86 17.54 -6.00
CA MET A 173 9.56 17.76 -6.64
C MET A 173 8.45 17.07 -5.87
N VAL A 174 7.22 17.51 -6.15
CA VAL A 174 5.99 16.90 -5.64
C VAL A 174 5.08 16.52 -6.81
N GLN A 175 4.58 15.28 -6.83
CA GLN A 175 3.57 14.86 -7.80
C GLN A 175 2.19 15.40 -7.41
N ILE A 176 1.40 15.84 -8.38
CA ILE A 176 -0.01 16.20 -8.19
C ILE A 176 -0.87 15.06 -8.75
N GLU A 177 -1.76 14.51 -7.90
CA GLU A 177 -2.58 13.34 -8.27
C GLU A 177 -1.71 12.11 -8.63
N ASN A 178 -2.32 11.06 -9.16
CA ASN A 178 -1.62 9.90 -9.70
C ASN A 178 -2.42 9.24 -10.83
N GLU A 179 -1.84 9.21 -12.04
CA GLU A 179 -2.44 8.59 -13.24
C GLU A 179 -3.92 8.98 -13.43
N TYR A 180 -4.21 10.28 -13.35
CA TYR A 180 -5.58 10.75 -13.45
C TYR A 180 -6.20 10.44 -14.81
N GLY A 181 -5.40 10.47 -15.87
CA GLY A 181 -5.82 10.11 -17.22
C GLY A 181 -6.29 8.66 -17.37
N SER A 182 -5.88 7.76 -16.48
CA SER A 182 -6.38 6.38 -16.41
C SER A 182 -7.77 6.28 -15.77
N TYR A 183 -8.23 7.35 -15.12
CA TYR A 183 -9.53 7.44 -14.43
C TYR A 183 -10.51 8.40 -15.11
N GLY A 184 -10.05 9.59 -15.51
CA GLY A 184 -10.88 10.66 -16.01
C GLY A 184 -10.10 11.79 -16.69
N SER A 185 -10.78 12.92 -16.90
CA SER A 185 -10.24 14.10 -17.59
C SER A 185 -10.86 15.42 -17.09
N ASP A 186 -11.32 15.43 -15.84
CA ASP A 186 -11.77 16.65 -15.16
C ASP A 186 -10.59 17.59 -14.84
N HIS A 187 -10.30 18.50 -15.75
CA HIS A 187 -9.28 19.53 -15.55
C HIS A 187 -9.69 20.62 -14.55
N GLU A 188 -10.97 20.75 -14.17
CA GLU A 188 -11.37 21.65 -13.08
C GLU A 188 -10.91 21.08 -11.74
N TYR A 189 -11.11 19.77 -11.54
CA TYR A 189 -10.56 19.03 -10.39
C TYR A 189 -9.03 19.13 -10.32
N LEU A 190 -8.34 18.82 -11.42
CA LEU A 190 -6.88 18.88 -11.47
C LEU A 190 -6.35 20.30 -11.23
N GLY A 191 -7.03 21.33 -11.77
CA GLY A 191 -6.72 22.72 -11.50
C GLY A 191 -6.89 23.09 -10.01
N ALA A 192 -7.96 22.61 -9.37
CA ALA A 192 -8.18 22.83 -7.95
C ALA A 192 -7.12 22.13 -7.08
N LEU A 193 -6.70 20.91 -7.45
CA LEU A 193 -5.58 20.24 -6.79
C LEU A 193 -4.28 21.03 -6.96
N LYS A 194 -3.96 21.50 -8.18
CA LYS A 194 -2.78 22.35 -8.40
C LYS A 194 -2.77 23.56 -7.47
N ASP A 195 -3.90 24.24 -7.30
CA ASP A 195 -4.00 25.38 -6.38
C ASP A 195 -3.76 24.99 -4.91
N ILE A 196 -4.22 23.80 -4.49
CA ILE A 196 -3.94 23.25 -3.15
C ILE A 196 -2.44 22.99 -2.98
N PHE A 197 -1.82 22.30 -3.95
CA PHE A 197 -0.42 21.90 -3.90
C PHE A 197 0.53 23.09 -3.94
N THR A 198 0.29 24.05 -4.84
CA THR A 198 1.10 25.28 -4.95
C THR A 198 0.98 26.20 -3.73
N ALA A 199 -0.10 26.08 -2.96
CA ALA A 199 -0.23 26.78 -1.68
C ALA A 199 0.51 26.07 -0.53
N ALA A 200 0.78 24.77 -0.65
CA ALA A 200 1.36 23.93 0.39
C ALA A 200 2.87 23.69 0.22
N PHE A 201 3.36 23.63 -1.01
CA PHE A 201 4.75 23.34 -1.35
C PHE A 201 5.37 24.42 -2.25
N ASP A 202 6.66 24.65 -2.08
CA ASP A 202 7.51 25.59 -2.80
C ASP A 202 8.65 24.82 -3.51
N VAL A 203 8.25 23.92 -4.41
CA VAL A 203 9.12 23.13 -5.30
C VAL A 203 8.40 22.90 -6.65
N PRO A 204 9.10 22.50 -7.72
CA PRO A 204 8.43 22.11 -8.97
C PRO A 204 7.45 20.94 -8.78
N PHE A 205 6.43 20.91 -9.64
CA PHE A 205 5.39 19.89 -9.63
C PHE A 205 5.38 19.10 -10.94
N TYR A 206 4.93 17.85 -10.88
CA TYR A 206 4.72 17.02 -12.07
C TYR A 206 3.44 16.17 -11.96
N THR A 207 2.94 15.68 -13.10
CA THR A 207 1.95 14.60 -13.19
C THR A 207 2.59 13.38 -13.87
N ASN A 208 1.99 12.21 -13.69
CA ASN A 208 2.43 10.98 -14.32
C ASN A 208 1.22 10.21 -14.84
N ASP A 209 1.23 9.81 -16.11
CA ASP A 209 0.15 9.09 -16.77
C ASP A 209 0.67 8.10 -17.83
N GLY A 210 -0.08 7.03 -18.09
CA GLY A 210 0.26 6.06 -19.14
C GLY A 210 0.36 6.66 -20.54
N GLY A 211 1.22 6.08 -21.38
CA GLY A 211 1.60 6.57 -22.72
C GLY A 211 0.52 6.54 -23.82
N SER A 212 -0.77 6.61 -23.48
CA SER A 212 -1.86 6.71 -24.45
C SER A 212 -2.32 8.16 -24.63
N GLN A 213 -2.90 8.48 -25.80
CA GLN A 213 -3.44 9.82 -26.04
C GLN A 213 -4.48 10.24 -24.99
N ALA A 214 -5.42 9.35 -24.66
CA ALA A 214 -6.50 9.66 -23.73
C ALA A 214 -5.98 9.91 -22.31
N MET A 215 -5.00 9.13 -21.86
CA MET A 215 -4.40 9.27 -20.54
C MET A 215 -3.60 10.58 -20.45
N LEU A 216 -2.71 10.85 -21.41
CA LEU A 216 -1.91 12.08 -21.41
C LEU A 216 -2.77 13.34 -21.57
N GLU A 217 -3.79 13.29 -22.44
CA GLU A 217 -4.69 14.42 -22.60
C GLU A 217 -5.52 14.67 -21.34
N GLY A 218 -5.98 13.61 -20.65
CA GLY A 218 -6.82 13.71 -19.46
C GLY A 218 -6.10 14.04 -18.17
N GLY A 219 -4.84 13.61 -18.01
CA GLY A 219 -4.06 13.77 -16.78
C GLY A 219 -3.17 15.02 -16.73
N GLN A 220 -2.82 15.61 -17.88
CA GLN A 220 -1.95 16.79 -17.90
C GLN A 220 -2.59 18.02 -17.22
N ILE A 221 -1.73 18.82 -16.58
CA ILE A 221 -2.11 20.08 -15.95
C ILE A 221 -1.24 21.20 -16.54
N SER A 222 -1.88 22.25 -17.06
CA SER A 222 -1.17 23.41 -17.62
C SER A 222 -0.19 24.00 -16.59
N GLY A 223 1.07 24.21 -16.99
CA GLY A 223 2.14 24.74 -16.14
C GLY A 223 2.68 23.76 -15.08
N VAL A 224 2.44 22.47 -15.24
CA VAL A 224 2.96 21.36 -14.43
C VAL A 224 3.61 20.37 -15.40
N LEU A 225 4.81 19.87 -15.08
CA LEU A 225 5.54 18.93 -15.93
C LEU A 225 4.71 17.64 -16.10
N ALA A 226 4.38 17.28 -17.34
CA ALA A 226 3.68 16.02 -17.62
C ALA A 226 4.73 14.94 -17.92
N GLU A 227 4.63 13.79 -17.26
CA GLU A 227 5.52 12.65 -17.45
C GLU A 227 4.73 11.36 -17.68
N THR A 228 5.44 10.28 -18.00
CA THR A 228 4.83 9.00 -18.37
C THR A 228 5.32 7.84 -17.54
N ASP A 229 4.50 6.79 -17.42
CA ASP A 229 4.89 5.47 -16.94
C ASP A 229 4.94 4.41 -18.05
N GLY A 230 5.54 3.27 -17.72
CA GLY A 230 5.49 2.05 -18.53
C GLY A 230 6.65 1.91 -19.52
N ASP A 231 6.37 2.04 -20.82
CA ASP A 231 7.40 1.86 -21.86
C ASP A 231 8.10 3.19 -22.17
N VAL A 232 9.41 3.23 -21.93
CA VAL A 232 10.24 4.43 -22.08
C VAL A 232 10.31 4.96 -23.53
N TYR A 233 10.13 4.13 -24.55
CA TYR A 233 10.26 4.57 -25.94
C TYR A 233 8.93 5.13 -26.44
N ASP A 234 7.87 4.35 -26.30
CA ASP A 234 6.55 4.71 -26.78
C ASP A 234 5.91 5.77 -25.88
N GLY A 235 6.14 5.71 -24.57
CA GLY A 235 5.68 6.69 -23.59
C GLY A 235 6.24 8.08 -23.85
N PHE A 236 7.56 8.23 -23.95
CA PHE A 236 8.20 9.51 -24.25
C PHE A 236 7.77 10.08 -25.61
N ALA A 237 7.69 9.24 -26.64
CA ALA A 237 7.19 9.65 -27.95
C ALA A 237 5.70 10.06 -27.91
N ALA A 238 4.88 9.39 -27.09
CA ALA A 238 3.48 9.75 -26.90
C ALA A 238 3.34 11.08 -26.15
N ARG A 239 4.11 11.30 -25.09
CA ARG A 239 4.15 12.56 -24.34
C ARG A 239 4.43 13.74 -25.27
N ASP A 240 5.54 13.67 -26.02
CA ASP A 240 5.94 14.75 -26.93
C ASP A 240 4.92 15.00 -28.06
N LYS A 241 4.08 14.01 -28.35
CA LYS A 241 3.02 14.11 -29.36
C LYS A 241 1.71 14.65 -28.83
N TYR A 242 1.28 14.23 -27.64
CA TYR A 242 -0.07 14.48 -27.11
C TYR A 242 -0.12 15.55 -26.01
N VAL A 243 0.97 15.79 -25.29
CA VAL A 243 1.11 16.95 -24.39
C VAL A 243 1.47 18.16 -25.25
N THR A 244 0.45 18.96 -25.56
CA THR A 244 0.60 20.09 -26.50
C THR A 244 0.76 21.44 -25.81
N ASP A 245 0.54 21.53 -24.50
CA ASP A 245 0.84 22.72 -23.72
C ASP A 245 2.36 22.82 -23.50
N PRO A 246 3.06 23.82 -24.09
CA PRO A 246 4.50 23.94 -23.94
C PRO A 246 4.94 24.19 -22.48
N THR A 247 4.04 24.64 -21.62
CA THR A 247 4.34 24.87 -20.20
C THR A 247 4.31 23.59 -19.36
N SER A 248 3.84 22.48 -19.94
CA SER A 248 3.83 21.15 -19.34
C SER A 248 4.93 20.24 -19.88
N LEU A 249 5.79 20.76 -20.78
CA LEU A 249 6.92 20.04 -21.34
C LEU A 249 8.22 20.37 -20.59
N GLY A 250 9.19 19.46 -20.67
CA GLY A 250 10.47 19.54 -19.98
C GLY A 250 11.34 18.30 -20.24
N PRO A 251 12.36 18.03 -19.41
CA PRO A 251 13.12 16.78 -19.44
C PRO A 251 12.19 15.57 -19.45
N GLN A 252 12.66 14.44 -19.95
CA GLN A 252 11.89 13.20 -19.94
C GLN A 252 12.16 12.41 -18.67
N LEU A 253 11.09 12.03 -17.97
CA LEU A 253 11.12 11.12 -16.83
C LEU A 253 10.11 9.99 -17.06
N ASP A 254 10.57 8.76 -16.93
CA ASP A 254 9.68 7.63 -16.69
C ASP A 254 9.36 7.59 -15.19
N GLY A 255 8.15 8.00 -14.82
CA GLY A 255 7.72 8.13 -13.43
C GLY A 255 7.42 6.80 -12.76
N GLU A 256 7.15 5.74 -13.53
CA GLU A 256 7.00 4.35 -13.07
C GLU A 256 7.47 3.35 -14.13
N TYR A 257 8.75 2.99 -14.08
CA TYR A 257 9.30 1.91 -14.90
C TYR A 257 9.02 0.57 -14.21
N TYR A 258 7.95 -0.11 -14.66
CA TYR A 258 7.49 -1.37 -14.09
C TYR A 258 8.50 -2.51 -14.28
N ILE A 259 9.18 -2.92 -13.20
CA ILE A 259 10.21 -3.99 -13.21
C ILE A 259 9.58 -5.36 -13.41
N THR A 260 8.52 -5.68 -12.65
CA THR A 260 7.71 -6.89 -12.85
C THR A 260 6.22 -6.59 -12.62
N TRP A 261 5.57 -7.10 -11.57
CA TRP A 261 4.17 -6.87 -11.22
C TRP A 261 3.83 -7.35 -9.79
N LEU A 262 2.61 -7.07 -9.34
CA LEU A 262 2.00 -7.52 -8.08
C LEU A 262 1.45 -8.96 -8.16
N ASP A 263 1.23 -9.58 -6.99
CA ASP A 263 0.52 -10.86 -6.84
C ASP A 263 -0.88 -10.68 -6.24
N GLN A 264 -1.83 -11.53 -6.64
CA GLN A 264 -3.19 -11.53 -6.08
C GLN A 264 -3.56 -12.95 -5.62
N TRP A 265 -4.43 -13.04 -4.61
CA TRP A 265 -4.91 -14.32 -4.11
C TRP A 265 -5.85 -15.00 -5.11
N ALA A 266 -5.42 -16.11 -5.70
CA ALA A 266 -6.28 -16.99 -6.49
C ALA A 266 -5.62 -18.35 -6.72
N SER A 267 -6.43 -19.40 -6.86
CA SER A 267 -5.94 -20.78 -7.11
C SER A 267 -5.26 -20.97 -8.47
N ASN A 268 -5.39 -20.01 -9.38
CA ASN A 268 -4.88 -20.05 -10.74
C ASN A 268 -3.92 -18.89 -11.10
N TYR A 269 -3.57 -18.04 -10.13
CA TYR A 269 -2.64 -16.93 -10.36
C TYR A 269 -1.25 -17.29 -9.86
N THR A 270 -0.26 -17.15 -10.74
CA THR A 270 1.14 -17.46 -10.46
C THR A 270 1.85 -16.23 -9.90
N HIS A 271 2.84 -16.48 -9.03
CA HIS A 271 3.76 -15.46 -8.57
C HIS A 271 4.42 -14.73 -9.75
N LYS A 272 4.43 -13.40 -9.72
CA LYS A 272 5.02 -12.52 -10.73
C LYS A 272 6.45 -12.19 -10.33
N SER A 273 7.40 -12.57 -11.18
CA SER A 273 8.81 -12.21 -11.02
C SER A 273 9.56 -12.42 -12.32
N ASN A 274 10.51 -11.53 -12.58
CA ASN A 274 11.49 -11.64 -13.67
C ASN A 274 12.85 -12.15 -13.16
N VAL A 275 12.97 -12.45 -11.86
CA VAL A 275 14.17 -13.03 -11.26
C VAL A 275 14.42 -14.40 -11.92
N GLY A 276 15.62 -14.60 -12.44
CA GLY A 276 16.02 -15.77 -13.21
C GLY A 276 15.68 -15.70 -14.71
N ASP A 277 14.89 -14.71 -15.15
CA ASP A 277 14.57 -14.48 -16.56
C ASP A 277 15.63 -13.58 -17.21
N LYS A 278 16.47 -14.21 -18.03
CA LYS A 278 17.52 -13.50 -18.76
C LYS A 278 16.99 -12.52 -19.80
N GLU A 279 15.92 -12.86 -20.52
CA GLU A 279 15.38 -11.98 -21.57
C GLU A 279 14.77 -10.72 -20.95
N ALA A 280 14.04 -10.87 -19.86
CA ALA A 280 13.51 -9.75 -19.10
C ALA A 280 14.64 -8.87 -18.52
N THR A 281 15.65 -9.48 -17.90
CA THR A 281 16.81 -8.74 -17.36
C THR A 281 17.60 -7.99 -18.45
N ASP A 282 17.78 -8.61 -19.63
CA ASP A 282 18.45 -7.98 -20.77
C ASP A 282 17.61 -6.80 -21.32
N LYS A 283 16.27 -6.89 -21.30
CA LYS A 283 15.39 -5.76 -21.65
C LYS A 283 15.55 -4.62 -20.64
N ILE A 284 15.44 -4.90 -19.35
CA ILE A 284 15.55 -3.90 -18.28
C ILE A 284 16.86 -3.11 -18.38
N THR A 285 17.98 -3.84 -18.47
CA THR A 285 19.30 -3.20 -18.59
C THR A 285 19.48 -2.43 -19.89
N LYS A 286 18.91 -2.89 -21.00
CA LYS A 286 18.91 -2.17 -22.28
C LYS A 286 18.15 -0.84 -22.17
N ASP A 287 16.98 -0.84 -21.56
CA ASP A 287 16.14 0.35 -21.42
C ASP A 287 16.79 1.38 -20.49
N ILE A 288 17.30 0.96 -19.33
CA ILE A 288 18.05 1.82 -18.41
C ILE A 288 19.30 2.40 -19.09
N LYS A 289 20.03 1.59 -19.86
CA LYS A 289 21.18 2.08 -20.64
C LYS A 289 20.74 3.10 -21.69
N TRP A 290 19.61 2.89 -22.35
CA TRP A 290 19.10 3.82 -23.35
C TRP A 290 18.73 5.16 -22.68
N LEU A 291 17.97 5.13 -21.59
CA LEU A 291 17.59 6.30 -20.79
C LEU A 291 18.82 7.13 -20.41
N LEU A 292 19.81 6.49 -19.77
CA LEU A 292 21.04 7.16 -19.32
C LEU A 292 21.88 7.77 -20.44
N ASN A 293 21.85 7.19 -21.65
CA ASN A 293 22.58 7.73 -22.81
C ASN A 293 21.81 8.83 -23.57
N ASN A 294 20.52 9.00 -23.31
CA ASN A 294 19.64 9.95 -24.01
C ASN A 294 19.04 10.99 -23.05
N ASN A 295 19.68 11.23 -21.89
CA ASN A 295 19.21 12.18 -20.88
C ASN A 295 17.80 11.90 -20.32
N GLY A 296 17.35 10.64 -20.40
CA GLY A 296 16.10 10.16 -19.84
C GLY A 296 16.26 9.83 -18.36
N SER A 297 15.44 10.46 -17.53
CA SER A 297 15.29 10.13 -16.11
C SER A 297 14.35 8.94 -15.94
N PHE A 298 14.46 8.23 -14.82
CA PHE A 298 13.57 7.10 -14.53
C PHE A 298 13.33 6.92 -13.04
N ASN A 299 12.25 6.22 -12.71
CA ASN A 299 11.94 5.67 -11.40
C ASN A 299 11.64 4.17 -11.53
N LEU A 300 12.43 3.31 -10.90
CA LEU A 300 12.16 1.87 -10.92
C LEU A 300 10.96 1.56 -10.01
N PHE A 301 9.87 1.10 -10.59
CA PHE A 301 8.65 0.70 -9.88
C PHE A 301 8.53 -0.85 -9.87
N MET A 302 8.72 -1.55 -8.77
CA MET A 302 9.30 -1.11 -7.49
C MET A 302 10.82 -1.29 -7.49
N PHE A 303 11.55 -0.42 -6.80
CA PHE A 303 12.93 -0.71 -6.40
C PHE A 303 12.93 -1.68 -5.19
N HIS A 304 12.05 -1.40 -4.23
CA HIS A 304 11.76 -2.28 -3.11
C HIS A 304 10.30 -2.09 -2.71
N GLY A 305 9.46 -3.12 -2.91
CA GLY A 305 8.04 -3.02 -2.56
C GLY A 305 7.75 -3.33 -1.08
N GLY A 306 8.40 -4.33 -0.50
CA GLY A 306 8.21 -4.68 0.93
C GLY A 306 6.95 -5.50 1.17
N THR A 307 6.15 -5.14 2.18
CA THR A 307 5.01 -5.93 2.65
C THR A 307 3.78 -5.05 2.93
N ASN A 308 2.61 -5.50 2.46
CA ASN A 308 1.30 -4.95 2.81
C ASN A 308 0.89 -5.43 4.21
N TRP A 309 1.39 -4.76 5.26
CA TRP A 309 1.20 -5.20 6.64
C TRP A 309 -0.27 -5.24 7.08
N GLY A 310 -0.63 -6.24 7.90
CA GLY A 310 -1.98 -6.35 8.46
C GLY A 310 -3.08 -6.45 7.41
N PHE A 311 -3.91 -5.42 7.32
CA PHE A 311 -5.07 -5.36 6.42
C PHE A 311 -4.93 -4.23 5.39
N GLN A 312 -3.71 -3.82 5.09
CA GLN A 312 -3.42 -2.67 4.23
C GLN A 312 -3.34 -2.99 2.73
N ASN A 313 -3.51 -4.26 2.36
CA ASN A 313 -3.56 -4.66 0.95
C ASN A 313 -4.78 -4.02 0.25
N GLY A 314 -4.61 -3.52 -0.96
CA GLY A 314 -5.71 -3.17 -1.84
C GLY A 314 -6.25 -4.39 -2.60
N ALA A 315 -7.07 -4.09 -3.60
CA ALA A 315 -7.61 -5.06 -4.55
C ALA A 315 -7.76 -4.45 -5.94
N ASP A 316 -7.67 -5.29 -6.97
CA ASP A 316 -8.15 -4.94 -8.30
C ASP A 316 -9.60 -5.37 -8.49
N TRP A 317 -10.19 -4.93 -9.59
CA TRP A 317 -11.51 -5.33 -10.02
C TRP A 317 -11.52 -5.75 -11.49
N ALA A 318 -12.06 -6.95 -11.75
CA ALA A 318 -12.38 -7.43 -13.10
C ALA A 318 -13.88 -7.83 -13.16
N ASP A 319 -14.18 -9.13 -13.28
CA ASP A 319 -15.55 -9.64 -13.11
C ASP A 319 -15.94 -9.82 -11.64
N ALA A 320 -14.94 -9.80 -10.75
CA ALA A 320 -15.05 -9.96 -9.31
C ALA A 320 -13.86 -9.26 -8.62
N LEU A 321 -13.88 -9.19 -7.29
CA LEU A 321 -12.77 -8.63 -6.51
C LEU A 321 -11.52 -9.51 -6.61
N GLN A 322 -10.37 -8.91 -6.86
CA GLN A 322 -9.07 -9.58 -6.90
C GLN A 322 -8.15 -9.02 -5.80
N PRO A 323 -8.19 -9.59 -4.59
CA PRO A 323 -7.43 -9.05 -3.47
C PRO A 323 -5.93 -9.32 -3.63
N ILE A 324 -5.13 -8.29 -3.41
CA ILE A 324 -3.67 -8.33 -3.56
C ILE A 324 -3.07 -9.07 -2.36
N THR A 325 -1.96 -9.79 -2.60
CA THR A 325 -1.34 -10.56 -1.52
C THR A 325 -0.68 -9.68 -0.46
N THR A 326 -0.39 -10.29 0.70
CA THR A 326 0.33 -9.62 1.79
C THR A 326 1.75 -9.26 1.37
N SER A 327 2.41 -10.13 0.62
CA SER A 327 3.70 -9.83 0.00
C SER A 327 3.55 -8.73 -1.04
N TYR A 328 4.44 -7.74 -0.98
CA TYR A 328 4.64 -6.75 -2.03
C TYR A 328 6.08 -6.83 -2.56
N ASP A 329 6.62 -8.06 -2.65
CA ASP A 329 7.93 -8.36 -3.23
C ASP A 329 8.14 -7.75 -4.62
N TYR A 330 7.09 -7.79 -5.46
CA TYR A 330 7.03 -7.21 -6.79
C TYR A 330 8.09 -7.78 -7.78
N GLY A 331 8.82 -8.84 -7.43
CA GLY A 331 10.01 -9.25 -8.17
C GLY A 331 11.05 -8.14 -8.31
N ALA A 332 11.06 -7.20 -7.36
CA ALA A 332 11.86 -5.99 -7.39
C ALA A 332 13.37 -6.27 -7.26
N PRO A 333 14.25 -5.31 -7.57
CA PRO A 333 15.69 -5.44 -7.33
C PRO A 333 16.04 -5.81 -5.88
N LEU A 334 15.29 -5.27 -4.91
CA LEU A 334 15.31 -5.80 -3.55
C LEU A 334 14.04 -6.63 -3.29
N ASP A 335 14.24 -7.89 -2.89
CA ASP A 335 13.13 -8.78 -2.52
C ASP A 335 12.35 -8.25 -1.28
N GLU A 336 11.27 -8.90 -0.90
CA GLU A 336 10.44 -8.54 0.27
C GLU A 336 11.29 -8.37 1.57
N THR A 337 12.39 -9.12 1.71
CA THR A 337 13.29 -9.05 2.87
C THR A 337 14.37 -7.98 2.74
N GLY A 338 14.44 -7.29 1.60
CA GLY A 338 15.46 -6.30 1.27
C GLY A 338 16.77 -6.90 0.76
N ARG A 339 16.81 -8.17 0.36
CA ARG A 339 18.02 -8.81 -0.21
C ARG A 339 18.15 -8.51 -1.69
N THR A 340 19.40 -8.46 -2.13
CA THR A 340 19.75 -8.21 -3.53
C THR A 340 19.59 -9.48 -4.37
N ASN A 341 19.25 -9.32 -5.64
CA ASN A 341 19.14 -10.40 -6.60
C ASN A 341 19.88 -10.07 -7.92
N GLU A 342 19.78 -10.96 -8.90
CA GLU A 342 20.42 -10.79 -10.21
C GLU A 342 19.97 -9.53 -10.96
N ILE A 343 18.71 -9.10 -10.82
CA ILE A 343 18.20 -7.88 -11.45
C ILE A 343 18.91 -6.67 -10.82
N TYR A 344 19.01 -6.63 -9.48
CA TYR A 344 19.76 -5.58 -8.78
C TYR A 344 21.20 -5.49 -9.28
N HIS A 345 21.90 -6.62 -9.37
CA HIS A 345 23.29 -6.63 -9.81
C HIS A 345 23.45 -6.21 -11.28
N ALA A 346 22.55 -6.64 -12.16
CA ALA A 346 22.56 -6.27 -13.58
C ALA A 346 22.30 -4.76 -13.78
N ILE A 347 21.35 -4.19 -13.05
CA ILE A 347 21.07 -2.74 -13.07
C ILE A 347 22.27 -1.97 -12.50
N ARG A 348 22.82 -2.41 -11.36
CA ARG A 348 24.00 -1.79 -10.74
C ARG A 348 25.20 -1.76 -11.69
N GLU A 349 25.48 -2.87 -12.37
CA GLU A 349 26.55 -2.96 -13.37
C GLU A 349 26.29 -1.99 -14.53
N THR A 350 25.05 -1.94 -15.04
CA THR A 350 24.65 -1.04 -16.13
C THR A 350 24.86 0.43 -15.76
N ILE A 351 24.41 0.84 -14.57
CA ILE A 351 24.60 2.20 -14.05
C ILE A 351 26.10 2.49 -13.86
N GLY A 352 26.84 1.57 -13.24
CA GLY A 352 28.28 1.70 -12.98
C GLY A 352 29.10 1.88 -14.25
N ALA A 353 28.77 1.15 -15.31
CA ALA A 353 29.43 1.25 -16.61
C ALA A 353 29.28 2.64 -17.26
N ILE A 354 28.25 3.40 -16.90
CA ILE A 354 27.97 4.73 -17.46
C ILE A 354 28.53 5.84 -16.57
N ILE A 355 28.33 5.76 -15.25
CA ILE A 355 28.72 6.84 -14.34
C ILE A 355 30.16 6.70 -13.81
N GLY A 356 30.72 5.49 -13.88
CA GLY A 356 31.98 5.08 -13.24
C GLY A 356 31.75 4.17 -12.05
N GLU A 357 32.31 2.96 -12.07
CA GLU A 357 32.19 1.96 -10.99
C GLU A 357 32.76 2.44 -9.65
N ASP A 358 33.79 3.29 -9.70
CA ASP A 358 34.43 3.90 -8.54
C ASP A 358 33.50 4.88 -7.78
N LYS A 359 32.42 5.33 -8.43
CA LYS A 359 31.39 6.18 -7.81
C LYS A 359 30.30 5.40 -7.10
N LEU A 360 30.22 4.09 -7.30
CA LEU A 360 29.21 3.26 -6.63
C LEU A 360 29.70 2.87 -5.23
N PRO A 361 28.90 3.13 -4.18
CA PRO A 361 29.22 2.67 -2.83
C PRO A 361 29.37 1.14 -2.77
N ALA A 362 30.12 0.69 -1.76
CA ALA A 362 30.13 -0.71 -1.39
C ALA A 362 28.76 -1.13 -0.86
N LEU A 363 28.38 -2.39 -1.09
CA LEU A 363 27.11 -2.92 -0.60
C LEU A 363 27.24 -3.35 0.87
N PRO A 364 26.20 -3.14 1.69
CA PRO A 364 26.16 -3.69 3.04
C PRO A 364 26.11 -5.23 2.98
N ALA A 365 26.67 -5.88 4.00
CA ALA A 365 26.65 -7.34 4.09
C ALA A 365 25.24 -7.86 4.39
N GLU A 366 24.78 -8.85 3.63
CA GLU A 366 23.52 -9.52 3.90
C GLU A 366 23.63 -10.37 5.17
N GLN A 367 22.71 -10.15 6.11
CA GLN A 367 22.58 -11.02 7.27
C GLN A 367 21.99 -12.37 6.81
N PRO A 368 22.29 -13.49 7.48
CA PRO A 368 21.63 -14.76 7.17
C PRO A 368 20.17 -14.74 7.62
N LEU A 369 19.30 -15.39 6.84
CA LEU A 369 17.97 -15.77 7.31
C LEU A 369 18.10 -16.87 8.38
N ILE A 370 17.14 -16.94 9.29
CA ILE A 370 17.09 -17.97 10.34
C ILE A 370 15.93 -18.94 10.10
N GLU A 371 16.08 -20.15 10.62
CA GLU A 371 14.98 -21.10 10.77
C GLU A 371 14.36 -20.94 12.17
N ILE A 372 13.05 -21.10 12.25
CA ILE A 372 12.35 -21.27 13.53
C ILE A 372 11.81 -22.70 13.53
N PRO A 373 12.23 -23.56 14.48
CA PRO A 373 11.69 -24.90 14.60
C PRO A 373 10.17 -24.91 14.68
N SER A 374 9.54 -26.03 14.34
CA SER A 374 8.08 -26.13 14.39
C SER A 374 7.53 -25.74 15.77
N VAL A 375 6.76 -24.65 15.80
CA VAL A 375 6.11 -24.12 17.00
C VAL A 375 4.70 -24.68 17.03
N LYS A 376 4.40 -25.46 18.07
CA LYS A 376 3.04 -25.97 18.28
C LYS A 376 2.13 -24.85 18.78
N LEU A 377 0.98 -24.71 18.13
CA LEU A 377 -0.06 -23.77 18.54
C LEU A 377 -1.25 -24.53 19.15
N THR A 378 -1.92 -23.90 20.10
CA THR A 378 -3.13 -24.44 20.72
C THR A 378 -4.31 -23.51 20.53
N PRO A 379 -5.52 -24.03 20.23
CA PRO A 379 -6.75 -23.26 20.27
C PRO A 379 -6.88 -22.52 21.62
N SER A 380 -7.16 -21.22 21.57
CA SER A 380 -7.16 -20.36 22.75
C SER A 380 -8.47 -19.61 22.92
N VAL A 381 -8.99 -18.99 21.86
CA VAL A 381 -10.16 -18.12 21.91
C VAL A 381 -11.05 -18.35 20.70
N ASP A 382 -12.33 -18.64 20.92
CA ASP A 382 -13.38 -18.56 19.89
C ASP A 382 -13.77 -17.08 19.73
N ILE A 383 -13.76 -16.57 18.49
CA ILE A 383 -14.08 -15.17 18.23
C ILE A 383 -15.47 -14.78 18.77
N PHE A 384 -16.44 -15.71 18.75
CA PHE A 384 -17.80 -15.45 19.23
C PHE A 384 -17.91 -15.31 20.74
N ASP A 385 -16.89 -15.75 21.49
CA ASP A 385 -16.79 -15.63 22.94
C ASP A 385 -15.92 -14.44 23.39
N SER A 386 -15.33 -13.71 22.44
CA SER A 386 -14.44 -12.55 22.68
C SER A 386 -14.92 -11.27 21.99
N LEU A 387 -16.22 -11.21 21.70
CA LEU A 387 -16.80 -10.06 20.99
C LEU A 387 -16.77 -8.79 21.85
N PRO A 388 -16.53 -7.61 21.23
CA PRO A 388 -16.63 -6.33 21.91
C PRO A 388 -18.07 -5.99 22.27
N LYS A 389 -18.29 -4.82 22.86
CA LYS A 389 -19.64 -4.33 23.08
C LYS A 389 -20.36 -4.12 21.72
N PRO A 390 -21.59 -4.63 21.55
CA PRO A 390 -22.32 -4.45 20.31
C PRO A 390 -22.80 -3.01 20.11
N ILE A 391 -22.94 -2.64 18.84
CA ILE A 391 -23.68 -1.48 18.37
C ILE A 391 -25.04 -1.98 17.87
N GLU A 392 -26.09 -1.65 18.60
CA GLU A 392 -27.46 -2.07 18.26
C GLU A 392 -28.05 -1.18 17.17
N LYS A 393 -28.62 -1.79 16.12
CA LYS A 393 -29.31 -1.10 15.02
C LYS A 393 -30.56 -1.86 14.62
N GLU A 394 -31.56 -1.15 14.12
CA GLU A 394 -32.76 -1.81 13.57
C GLU A 394 -32.43 -2.60 12.30
N PHE A 395 -31.56 -2.07 11.45
CA PHE A 395 -31.05 -2.71 10.24
C PHE A 395 -29.52 -2.64 10.20
N PRO A 396 -28.83 -3.54 9.47
CA PRO A 396 -27.38 -3.49 9.32
C PRO A 396 -26.94 -2.15 8.71
N VAL A 397 -25.74 -1.72 9.08
CA VAL A 397 -25.04 -0.59 8.45
C VAL A 397 -23.64 -1.06 8.07
N ASN A 398 -23.03 -0.40 7.10
CA ASN A 398 -21.68 -0.71 6.63
C ASN A 398 -20.62 -0.50 7.72
N MET A 399 -19.44 -1.07 7.49
CA MET A 399 -18.30 -1.08 8.40
C MET A 399 -17.83 0.34 8.77
N GLU A 400 -17.83 1.24 7.80
CA GLU A 400 -17.36 2.62 7.97
C GLU A 400 -18.34 3.45 8.80
N ALA A 401 -19.65 3.20 8.66
CA ALA A 401 -20.70 3.86 9.45
C ALA A 401 -20.64 3.56 10.96
N VAL A 402 -19.88 2.54 11.37
CA VAL A 402 -19.57 2.22 12.77
C VAL A 402 -18.14 2.56 13.18
N GLY A 403 -17.42 3.33 12.35
CA GLY A 403 -16.08 3.83 12.62
C GLY A 403 -14.97 2.80 12.44
N GLN A 404 -15.21 1.74 11.66
CA GLN A 404 -14.21 0.73 11.35
C GLN A 404 -13.72 0.86 9.90
N ALA A 405 -12.39 0.82 9.71
CA ALA A 405 -11.78 0.92 8.38
C ALA A 405 -11.49 -0.47 7.77
N THR A 406 -10.81 -1.34 8.51
CA THR A 406 -10.30 -2.64 8.00
C THR A 406 -10.60 -3.77 8.99
N GLY A 407 -10.28 -5.01 8.62
CA GLY A 407 -10.49 -6.21 9.44
C GLY A 407 -11.80 -6.94 9.14
N LEU A 408 -12.45 -7.46 10.19
CA LEU A 408 -13.70 -8.22 10.10
C LEU A 408 -14.86 -7.46 10.76
N ILE A 409 -16.09 -7.79 10.42
CA ILE A 409 -17.26 -7.24 11.12
C ILE A 409 -18.33 -8.31 11.25
N LEU A 410 -18.86 -8.49 12.46
CA LEU A 410 -19.91 -9.48 12.74
C LEU A 410 -21.26 -8.80 12.92
N TYR A 411 -22.27 -9.32 12.23
CA TYR A 411 -23.67 -8.94 12.39
C TYR A 411 -24.42 -10.12 13.01
N ARG A 412 -25.00 -9.91 14.19
CA ARG A 412 -25.76 -10.92 14.92
C ARG A 412 -27.23 -10.58 14.98
N HIS A 413 -28.06 -11.57 14.66
CA HIS A 413 -29.52 -11.51 14.79
C HIS A 413 -30.01 -12.69 15.63
N VAL A 414 -30.93 -12.43 16.55
CA VAL A 414 -31.65 -13.48 17.30
C VAL A 414 -33.05 -13.61 16.71
N THR A 415 -33.34 -14.77 16.15
CA THR A 415 -34.58 -15.04 15.41
C THR A 415 -35.78 -14.99 16.36
N THR A 416 -36.73 -14.09 16.11
CA THR A 416 -37.98 -14.01 16.89
C THR A 416 -39.16 -14.67 16.20
N THR A 417 -39.13 -14.77 14.87
CA THR A 417 -40.18 -15.39 14.06
C THR A 417 -39.50 -16.41 13.15
N PRO A 418 -39.92 -17.69 13.16
CA PRO A 418 -39.32 -18.69 12.29
C PRO A 418 -39.38 -18.30 10.82
N VAL A 419 -38.28 -18.51 10.10
CA VAL A 419 -38.13 -18.12 8.69
C VAL A 419 -37.13 -19.03 8.01
N SER A 420 -37.40 -19.39 6.76
CA SER A 420 -36.50 -20.20 5.95
C SER A 420 -36.40 -19.70 4.52
N GLY A 421 -35.26 -19.96 3.88
CA GLY A 421 -34.99 -19.56 2.51
C GLY A 421 -33.53 -19.18 2.28
N THR A 422 -33.26 -18.64 1.10
CA THR A 422 -31.93 -18.13 0.73
C THR A 422 -31.65 -16.82 1.46
N ILE A 423 -30.46 -16.71 2.05
CA ILE A 423 -30.00 -15.46 2.66
C ILE A 423 -29.46 -14.51 1.59
N LYS A 424 -29.79 -13.23 1.72
CA LYS A 424 -29.16 -12.14 0.98
C LYS A 424 -28.63 -11.11 1.96
N THR A 425 -27.37 -10.70 1.79
CA THR A 425 -26.69 -9.78 2.71
C THR A 425 -26.48 -8.43 2.04
N GLY A 426 -27.47 -7.54 2.18
CA GLY A 426 -27.41 -6.22 1.56
C GLY A 426 -27.60 -6.27 0.05
N ASP A 427 -26.94 -5.33 -0.65
CA ASP A 427 -26.95 -5.18 -2.09
C ASP A 427 -26.11 -6.25 -2.82
N ARG A 428 -24.92 -6.57 -2.29
CA ARG A 428 -23.96 -7.56 -2.78
C ARG A 428 -22.99 -7.98 -1.66
N PRO A 429 -22.28 -9.12 -1.77
CA PRO A 429 -21.21 -9.46 -0.83
C PRO A 429 -20.03 -8.47 -0.91
N ARG A 430 -19.56 -7.99 0.25
CA ARG A 430 -18.50 -6.96 0.41
C ARG A 430 -17.57 -7.31 1.59
N ASP A 431 -16.69 -8.30 1.47
CA ASP A 431 -16.39 -9.04 0.23
C ASP A 431 -16.67 -10.53 0.40
N ARG A 432 -16.29 -11.08 1.55
CA ARG A 432 -16.48 -12.50 1.86
C ARG A 432 -17.32 -12.66 3.11
N VAL A 433 -18.42 -13.39 3.00
CA VAL A 433 -19.47 -13.45 4.00
C VAL A 433 -19.63 -14.89 4.50
N LEU A 434 -19.19 -15.13 5.73
CA LEU A 434 -19.32 -16.41 6.41
C LEU A 434 -20.61 -16.42 7.24
N VAL A 435 -21.48 -17.41 7.01
CA VAL A 435 -22.79 -17.50 7.65
C VAL A 435 -22.79 -18.64 8.67
N TYR A 436 -23.26 -18.35 9.88
CA TYR A 436 -23.34 -19.28 10.99
C TYR A 436 -24.74 -19.28 11.61
N VAL A 437 -25.21 -20.46 12.00
CA VAL A 437 -26.42 -20.63 12.80
C VAL A 437 -26.04 -21.35 14.08
N ASN A 438 -26.32 -20.75 15.23
CA ASN A 438 -25.96 -21.27 16.56
C ASN A 438 -24.47 -21.65 16.64
N LYS A 439 -23.60 -20.74 16.18
CA LYS A 439 -22.13 -20.89 16.07
C LYS A 439 -21.63 -21.98 15.09
N SER A 440 -22.52 -22.69 14.39
CA SER A 440 -22.12 -23.65 13.35
C SER A 440 -22.12 -22.99 11.98
N ARG A 441 -21.01 -23.08 11.23
CA ARG A 441 -20.91 -22.60 9.85
C ARG A 441 -21.91 -23.35 8.97
N VAL A 442 -22.71 -22.61 8.21
CA VAL A 442 -23.70 -23.15 7.27
C VAL A 442 -23.39 -22.84 5.81
N GLY A 443 -22.49 -21.88 5.54
CA GLY A 443 -22.01 -21.60 4.20
C GLY A 443 -21.21 -20.31 4.09
N VAL A 444 -20.83 -19.96 2.87
CA VAL A 444 -20.10 -18.75 2.51
C VAL A 444 -20.68 -18.14 1.23
N ILE A 445 -20.72 -16.81 1.18
CA ILE A 445 -21.03 -16.01 -0.01
C ILE A 445 -19.80 -15.16 -0.28
N ASP A 446 -19.11 -15.42 -1.38
CA ASP A 446 -17.78 -14.87 -1.63
C ASP A 446 -17.74 -14.04 -2.93
N GLY A 447 -17.54 -12.74 -2.79
CA GLY A 447 -17.48 -11.76 -3.88
C GLY A 447 -16.20 -11.78 -4.69
N THR A 448 -15.24 -12.66 -4.37
CA THR A 448 -14.06 -12.90 -5.23
C THR A 448 -14.36 -13.82 -6.41
N TYR A 449 -15.54 -14.45 -6.44
CA TYR A 449 -15.99 -15.26 -7.57
C TYR A 449 -17.11 -14.57 -8.33
N ALA A 450 -17.13 -14.76 -9.66
CA ALA A 450 -18.16 -14.21 -10.54
C ALA A 450 -19.59 -14.68 -10.20
N SER A 451 -19.74 -15.84 -9.55
CA SER A 451 -21.02 -16.36 -9.08
C SER A 451 -20.86 -16.87 -7.66
N PRO A 452 -21.15 -16.04 -6.63
CA PRO A 452 -21.04 -16.46 -5.26
C PRO A 452 -22.03 -17.58 -4.95
N SER A 453 -21.63 -18.52 -4.10
CA SER A 453 -22.51 -19.57 -3.59
C SER A 453 -23.73 -18.99 -2.89
N THR A 454 -24.90 -19.63 -3.08
CA THR A 454 -26.11 -19.29 -2.32
C THR A 454 -26.16 -20.08 -1.02
N VAL A 455 -26.48 -19.41 0.08
CA VAL A 455 -26.66 -20.06 1.39
C VAL A 455 -28.14 -20.10 1.75
N ASN A 456 -28.66 -21.29 2.06
CA ASN A 456 -30.03 -21.47 2.55
C ASN A 456 -30.02 -21.72 4.06
N VAL A 457 -30.95 -21.09 4.77
CA VAL A 457 -31.10 -21.25 6.22
C VAL A 457 -32.55 -21.61 6.58
N ASP A 458 -32.72 -22.31 7.70
CA ASP A 458 -34.01 -22.62 8.33
C ASP A 458 -33.91 -22.20 9.81
N LEU A 459 -34.29 -20.95 10.09
CA LEU A 459 -34.14 -20.31 11.39
C LEU A 459 -35.41 -20.50 12.22
N LYS A 460 -35.24 -21.01 13.43
CA LYS A 460 -36.30 -21.20 14.42
C LYS A 460 -36.28 -20.06 15.43
N GLU A 461 -37.38 -19.86 16.14
CA GLU A 461 -37.42 -18.91 17.25
C GLU A 461 -36.32 -19.24 18.28
N GLY A 462 -35.51 -18.24 18.62
CA GLY A 462 -34.35 -18.35 19.50
C GLY A 462 -33.03 -18.70 18.81
N ASP A 463 -33.03 -19.10 17.53
CA ASP A 463 -31.79 -19.35 16.81
C ASP A 463 -30.99 -18.06 16.61
N VAL A 464 -29.68 -18.15 16.79
CA VAL A 464 -28.74 -17.06 16.56
C VAL A 464 -28.16 -17.18 15.15
N LEU A 465 -28.45 -16.19 14.31
CA LEU A 465 -27.81 -16.00 13.02
C LEU A 465 -26.62 -15.05 13.19
N ASP A 466 -25.44 -15.52 12.84
CA ASP A 466 -24.19 -14.75 12.82
C ASP A 466 -23.70 -14.64 11.37
N ILE A 467 -23.48 -13.41 10.92
CA ILE A 467 -22.93 -13.09 9.60
C ILE A 467 -21.60 -12.38 9.81
N LEU A 468 -20.50 -13.09 9.59
CA LEU A 468 -19.15 -12.53 9.70
C LEU A 468 -18.68 -12.12 8.31
N VAL A 469 -18.41 -10.83 8.13
CA VAL A 469 -17.93 -10.26 6.87
C VAL A 469 -16.45 -9.94 6.99
N GLU A 470 -15.66 -10.42 6.05
CA GLU A 470 -14.27 -10.06 5.86
C GLU A 470 -14.14 -8.98 4.79
N ASN A 471 -13.51 -7.85 5.14
CA ASN A 471 -12.98 -6.90 4.16
C ASN A 471 -11.66 -7.47 3.62
N LEU A 472 -11.63 -7.84 2.34
CA LEU A 472 -10.46 -8.43 1.68
C LEU A 472 -9.50 -7.38 1.09
N GLY A 473 -9.84 -6.10 1.20
CA GLY A 473 -9.14 -4.98 0.58
C GLY A 473 -10.11 -4.17 -0.29
N ARG A 474 -10.12 -2.85 -0.14
CA ARG A 474 -10.85 -1.94 -1.03
C ARG A 474 -10.17 -1.87 -2.39
N VAL A 475 -10.98 -1.78 -3.44
CA VAL A 475 -10.48 -1.60 -4.80
C VAL A 475 -9.65 -0.33 -4.85
N ASN A 476 -8.45 -0.43 -5.41
CA ASN A 476 -7.50 0.67 -5.45
C ASN A 476 -7.33 1.28 -6.85
N TYR A 477 -7.87 0.66 -7.91
CA TYR A 477 -7.73 1.12 -9.29
C TYR A 477 -9.05 1.01 -10.09
N GLY A 478 -9.22 1.89 -11.07
CA GLY A 478 -10.33 1.84 -12.03
C GLY A 478 -11.65 2.45 -11.53
N PRO A 479 -12.75 2.25 -12.26
CA PRO A 479 -14.01 2.95 -12.01
C PRO A 479 -14.72 2.52 -10.72
N GLU A 480 -14.38 1.34 -10.17
CA GLU A 480 -15.05 0.80 -8.99
C GLU A 480 -14.62 1.49 -7.68
N ILE A 481 -13.57 2.32 -7.68
CA ILE A 481 -13.08 3.02 -6.48
C ILE A 481 -14.11 3.96 -5.83
N VAL A 482 -15.20 4.31 -6.54
CA VAL A 482 -16.21 5.27 -6.07
C VAL A 482 -17.12 4.73 -4.96
N ASP A 483 -17.40 3.43 -4.91
CA ASP A 483 -18.24 2.80 -3.88
C ASP A 483 -17.55 1.61 -3.21
N GLN A 484 -16.70 1.93 -2.24
CA GLN A 484 -15.88 0.97 -1.52
C GLN A 484 -16.31 0.80 -0.05
N ARG A 485 -17.60 1.00 0.26
CA ARG A 485 -18.15 0.60 1.56
C ARG A 485 -18.08 -0.91 1.72
N LYS A 486 -17.69 -1.37 2.91
CA LYS A 486 -17.49 -2.77 3.28
C LYS A 486 -18.47 -3.21 4.37
N GLY A 487 -18.62 -4.52 4.59
CA GLY A 487 -19.65 -5.04 5.49
C GLY A 487 -20.98 -5.24 4.77
N ILE A 488 -22.09 -4.80 5.37
CA ILE A 488 -23.42 -4.94 4.77
C ILE A 488 -23.98 -3.57 4.40
N VAL A 489 -24.23 -3.35 3.11
CA VAL A 489 -24.92 -2.16 2.58
C VAL A 489 -26.35 -2.55 2.24
N GLY A 490 -27.32 -2.06 3.02
CA GLY A 490 -28.74 -2.38 2.86
C GLY A 490 -29.25 -3.48 3.80
N ASN A 491 -30.42 -4.03 3.49
CA ASN A 491 -31.10 -4.99 4.36
C ASN A 491 -30.62 -6.43 4.15
N VAL A 492 -30.64 -7.22 5.23
CA VAL A 492 -30.49 -8.67 5.15
C VAL A 492 -31.87 -9.31 5.03
N THR A 493 -32.03 -10.26 4.10
CA THR A 493 -33.26 -11.02 3.94
C THR A 493 -33.02 -12.52 4.01
N VAL A 494 -34.04 -13.26 4.47
CA VAL A 494 -34.15 -14.71 4.31
C VAL A 494 -35.43 -14.98 3.52
N GLY A 495 -35.28 -15.48 2.30
CA GLY A 495 -36.37 -15.47 1.32
C GLY A 495 -36.85 -14.04 1.07
N GLU A 496 -38.15 -13.79 1.26
CA GLU A 496 -38.77 -12.47 1.13
C GLU A 496 -38.81 -11.68 2.45
N SER A 497 -38.41 -12.28 3.57
CA SER A 497 -38.50 -11.65 4.89
C SER A 497 -37.27 -10.81 5.18
N VAL A 498 -37.48 -9.53 5.47
CA VAL A 498 -36.42 -8.64 5.97
C VAL A 498 -36.18 -8.91 7.46
N LEU A 499 -34.93 -9.14 7.82
CA LEU A 499 -34.51 -9.30 9.21
C LEU A 499 -34.18 -7.95 9.84
N SER A 500 -34.52 -7.78 11.12
CA SER A 500 -34.33 -6.54 11.89
C SER A 500 -33.70 -6.84 13.25
N LYS A 501 -33.31 -5.80 13.99
CA LYS A 501 -32.67 -5.87 15.32
C LYS A 501 -31.34 -6.61 15.27
N TRP A 502 -30.32 -5.87 14.89
CA TRP A 502 -28.97 -6.33 14.68
C TRP A 502 -28.04 -5.80 15.77
N ALA A 503 -27.29 -6.72 16.36
CA ALA A 503 -26.11 -6.39 17.15
C ALA A 503 -24.88 -6.46 16.25
N ILE A 504 -24.20 -5.32 16.05
CA ILE A 504 -23.04 -5.19 15.17
C ILE A 504 -21.78 -5.13 16.00
N TYR A 505 -20.78 -5.94 15.66
CA TYR A 505 -19.50 -6.03 16.38
C TYR A 505 -18.35 -5.69 15.42
N PRO A 506 -17.78 -4.48 15.52
CA PRO A 506 -16.58 -4.12 14.80
C PRO A 506 -15.36 -4.93 15.27
N LEU A 507 -14.61 -5.53 14.35
CA LEU A 507 -13.42 -6.33 14.66
C LEU A 507 -12.22 -5.84 13.82
N PRO A 508 -11.60 -4.69 14.19
CA PRO A 508 -10.47 -4.15 13.45
C PRO A 508 -9.23 -5.04 13.52
N LEU A 509 -9.11 -5.84 14.58
CA LEU A 509 -8.04 -6.84 14.78
C LEU A 509 -6.62 -6.26 14.58
N SER A 510 -6.39 -5.02 15.01
CA SER A 510 -5.04 -4.44 15.09
C SER A 510 -4.14 -5.22 16.06
N SER A 511 -4.73 -5.88 17.06
CA SER A 511 -4.07 -6.82 17.95
C SER A 511 -4.98 -8.04 18.20
N PRO A 512 -4.41 -9.22 18.50
CA PRO A 512 -5.22 -10.38 18.87
C PRO A 512 -5.84 -10.17 20.27
N PRO A 513 -6.97 -10.84 20.58
CA PRO A 513 -7.54 -10.80 21.92
C PRO A 513 -6.59 -11.42 22.95
N ASP A 514 -6.68 -10.96 24.19
CA ASP A 514 -6.01 -11.64 25.30
C ASP A 514 -6.53 -13.08 25.44
N SER A 515 -5.62 -14.01 25.72
CA SER A 515 -6.00 -15.40 25.98
C SER A 515 -6.99 -15.46 27.14
N THR A 516 -8.10 -16.16 26.94
CA THR A 516 -9.09 -16.38 28.00
C THR A 516 -8.72 -17.62 28.80
N ASP A 517 -8.89 -17.58 30.13
CA ASP A 517 -8.74 -18.74 31.03
C ASP A 517 -9.87 -19.79 30.85
N SER A 518 -10.38 -19.97 29.64
CA SER A 518 -11.43 -20.94 29.35
C SER A 518 -10.94 -22.34 29.70
N LYS A 519 -11.53 -22.93 30.74
CA LYS A 519 -11.16 -24.25 31.26
C LYS A 519 -11.57 -25.39 30.32
N THR A 520 -12.36 -25.11 29.28
CA THR A 520 -12.82 -26.11 28.33
C THR A 520 -11.97 -26.03 27.07
N PRO A 521 -11.23 -27.10 26.72
CA PRO A 521 -10.45 -27.13 25.49
C PRO A 521 -11.36 -26.97 24.28
N LEU A 522 -11.08 -25.95 23.45
CA LEU A 522 -11.71 -25.80 22.15
C LEU A 522 -11.32 -26.97 21.25
N LYS A 523 -12.28 -27.47 20.47
CA LYS A 523 -12.09 -28.57 19.51
C LYS A 523 -12.50 -28.06 18.12
N PRO A 524 -11.58 -27.43 17.39
CA PRO A 524 -11.87 -26.88 16.07
C PRO A 524 -12.30 -27.95 15.08
N SER A 525 -13.18 -27.57 14.14
CA SER A 525 -13.66 -28.38 13.03
C SER A 525 -14.07 -27.46 11.88
N ALA A 526 -14.26 -28.01 10.68
CA ALA A 526 -14.69 -27.26 9.49
C ALA A 526 -16.03 -26.51 9.64
N THR A 527 -16.84 -26.85 10.66
CA THR A 527 -18.10 -26.17 10.98
C THR A 527 -17.98 -25.15 12.11
N SER A 528 -16.79 -25.00 12.71
CA SER A 528 -16.56 -24.06 13.81
C SER A 528 -16.51 -22.62 13.31
N GLY A 529 -16.75 -21.67 14.22
CA GLY A 529 -16.41 -20.27 14.01
C GLY A 529 -14.89 -20.05 13.93
N PRO A 530 -14.45 -18.81 13.62
CA PRO A 530 -13.04 -18.47 13.66
C PRO A 530 -12.45 -18.64 15.05
N ILE A 531 -11.23 -19.17 15.11
CA ILE A 531 -10.54 -19.48 16.36
C ILE A 531 -9.13 -18.90 16.33
N PHE A 532 -8.73 -18.27 17.43
CA PHE A 532 -7.36 -17.87 17.68
C PHE A 532 -6.57 -19.03 18.28
N PHE A 533 -5.37 -19.25 17.76
CA PHE A 533 -4.40 -20.22 18.24
C PHE A 533 -3.17 -19.48 18.72
N THR A 534 -2.64 -19.87 19.88
CA THR A 534 -1.47 -19.21 20.48
C THR A 534 -0.34 -20.21 20.70
N GLY A 535 0.89 -19.70 20.63
CA GLY A 535 2.10 -20.42 20.99
C GLY A 535 3.20 -19.47 21.41
N SER A 536 4.30 -20.03 21.90
CA SER A 536 5.50 -19.28 22.25
C SER A 536 6.75 -20.05 21.89
N PHE A 537 7.85 -19.32 21.64
CA PHE A 537 9.13 -19.89 21.30
C PHE A 537 10.28 -18.94 21.68
N ASP A 538 11.45 -19.53 21.93
CA ASP A 538 12.70 -18.82 22.16
C ASP A 538 13.63 -19.02 20.95
N LEU A 539 14.58 -18.11 20.77
CA LEU A 539 15.55 -18.10 19.69
C LEU A 539 16.96 -17.92 20.25
N ASP A 540 17.92 -18.71 19.74
CA ASP A 540 19.34 -18.51 20.07
C ASP A 540 19.87 -17.19 19.48
N LYS A 541 19.31 -16.76 18.34
CA LYS A 541 19.66 -15.51 17.66
C LYS A 541 18.46 -15.02 16.84
N VAL A 542 18.20 -13.71 16.91
CA VAL A 542 17.19 -13.06 16.05
C VAL A 542 17.71 -12.84 14.63
N GLY A 543 16.81 -12.95 13.66
CA GLY A 543 17.08 -12.78 12.24
C GLY A 543 15.79 -12.86 11.44
N ASP A 544 15.85 -12.42 10.19
CA ASP A 544 14.71 -12.50 9.28
C ASP A 544 14.36 -13.96 8.95
N THR A 545 13.08 -14.26 8.76
CA THR A 545 12.60 -15.58 8.35
C THR A 545 11.31 -15.46 7.52
N PHE A 546 10.90 -16.54 6.87
CA PHE A 546 9.56 -16.66 6.31
C PHE A 546 8.74 -17.64 7.14
N LEU A 547 7.59 -17.20 7.62
CA LEU A 547 6.70 -18.01 8.45
C LEU A 547 5.75 -18.83 7.57
N GLU A 548 5.88 -20.15 7.60
CA GLU A 548 4.98 -21.10 6.94
C GLU A 548 3.91 -21.60 7.92
N LEU A 549 2.70 -21.80 7.38
CA LEU A 549 1.53 -22.31 8.09
C LEU A 549 1.03 -23.61 7.44
N PRO A 550 1.75 -24.73 7.58
CA PRO A 550 1.39 -25.99 6.90
C PRO A 550 0.05 -26.53 7.37
N GLY A 551 -0.86 -26.78 6.43
CA GLY A 551 -2.19 -27.35 6.70
C GLY A 551 -3.25 -26.36 7.17
N TRP A 552 -2.94 -25.05 7.20
CA TRP A 552 -3.90 -24.00 7.49
C TRP A 552 -4.58 -23.51 6.21
N THR A 553 -5.83 -23.07 6.32
CA THR A 553 -6.62 -22.62 5.15
C THR A 553 -6.52 -21.12 4.90
N LYS A 554 -7.04 -20.29 5.82
CA LYS A 554 -7.12 -18.84 5.65
C LYS A 554 -7.14 -18.14 7.00
N GLY A 555 -6.48 -17.00 7.10
CA GLY A 555 -6.41 -16.26 8.35
C GLY A 555 -5.42 -15.12 8.41
N VAL A 556 -5.04 -14.77 9.64
CA VAL A 556 -4.16 -13.63 9.97
C VAL A 556 -3.18 -14.05 11.06
N VAL A 557 -1.96 -13.52 11.01
CA VAL A 557 -0.90 -13.85 11.98
C VAL A 557 -0.40 -12.62 12.72
N TRP A 558 -0.18 -12.77 14.02
CA TRP A 558 0.53 -11.80 14.85
C TRP A 558 1.75 -12.43 15.50
N VAL A 559 2.87 -11.71 15.50
CA VAL A 559 4.06 -12.04 16.28
C VAL A 559 4.40 -10.86 17.17
N ASN A 560 4.52 -11.11 18.48
CA ASN A 560 4.79 -10.08 19.49
C ASN A 560 3.85 -8.86 19.43
N GLY A 561 2.60 -9.10 19.03
CA GLY A 561 1.56 -8.06 18.89
C GLY A 561 1.52 -7.37 17.52
N VAL A 562 2.50 -7.60 16.65
CA VAL A 562 2.55 -7.03 15.31
C VAL A 562 1.77 -7.90 14.34
N ASN A 563 0.80 -7.31 13.63
CA ASN A 563 0.00 -7.99 12.60
C ASN A 563 0.83 -8.15 11.31
N LEU A 564 1.24 -9.37 10.99
CA LEU A 564 2.02 -9.66 9.79
C LEU A 564 1.17 -9.66 8.52
N GLY A 565 -0.15 -9.74 8.66
CA GLY A 565 -1.10 -9.76 7.56
C GLY A 565 -1.71 -11.14 7.29
N ARG A 566 -2.26 -11.28 6.09
CA ARG A 566 -3.14 -12.39 5.71
C ARG A 566 -2.35 -13.57 5.16
N TYR A 567 -2.80 -14.78 5.46
CA TYR A 567 -2.40 -15.98 4.73
C TYR A 567 -3.63 -16.65 4.11
N TRP A 568 -3.46 -17.26 2.95
CA TRP A 568 -4.50 -18.02 2.28
C TRP A 568 -3.90 -19.12 1.42
N VAL A 569 -4.38 -20.35 1.63
CA VAL A 569 -3.87 -21.57 0.99
C VAL A 569 -3.93 -21.52 -0.54
N VAL A 570 -4.85 -20.73 -1.12
CA VAL A 570 -5.02 -20.60 -2.58
C VAL A 570 -3.79 -20.05 -3.29
N GLY A 571 -2.94 -19.29 -2.59
CA GLY A 571 -1.70 -18.75 -3.13
C GLY A 571 -1.86 -17.55 -4.08
N PRO A 572 -0.77 -17.12 -4.74
CA PRO A 572 0.51 -17.84 -4.85
C PRO A 572 1.41 -17.77 -3.61
N GLN A 573 1.20 -16.80 -2.72
CA GLN A 573 2.00 -16.66 -1.49
C GLN A 573 1.69 -17.79 -0.49
N GLN A 574 2.73 -18.50 0.00
CA GLN A 574 2.57 -19.61 0.97
C GLN A 574 3.26 -19.38 2.32
N SER A 575 3.89 -18.22 2.50
CA SER A 575 4.53 -17.82 3.75
C SER A 575 4.52 -16.31 3.94
N LEU A 576 4.62 -15.86 5.19
CA LEU A 576 4.65 -14.45 5.58
C LEU A 576 6.07 -14.03 5.95
N TYR A 577 6.53 -12.87 5.48
CA TYR A 577 7.79 -12.31 5.96
C TYR A 577 7.71 -11.96 7.45
N LEU A 578 8.70 -12.40 8.21
CA LEU A 578 8.87 -12.06 9.63
C LEU A 578 10.26 -11.43 9.83
N PRO A 579 10.35 -10.09 9.92
CA PRO A 579 11.61 -9.38 10.09
C PRO A 579 12.17 -9.56 11.50
N TRP A 580 13.49 -9.48 11.62
CA TRP A 580 14.22 -9.61 12.88
C TRP A 580 13.76 -8.59 13.94
N CYS A 581 13.33 -7.40 13.52
CA CYS A 581 12.93 -6.31 14.42
C CYS A 581 11.61 -6.60 15.15
N TYR A 582 10.83 -7.58 14.68
CA TYR A 582 9.62 -8.05 15.37
C TYR A 582 9.88 -9.26 16.27
N LEU A 583 11.11 -9.78 16.28
CA LEU A 583 11.53 -10.92 17.08
C LEU A 583 12.33 -10.50 18.31
N ARG A 584 12.35 -11.40 19.30
CA ARG A 584 13.13 -11.31 20.53
C ARG A 584 13.92 -12.61 20.71
N GLU A 585 14.93 -12.61 21.57
CA GLU A 585 15.64 -13.86 21.90
C GLU A 585 14.78 -14.80 22.77
N SER A 586 13.86 -14.27 23.57
CA SER A 586 12.98 -15.08 24.42
C SER A 586 11.59 -14.49 24.54
N ASP A 587 10.63 -15.34 24.95
CA ASP A 587 9.21 -15.00 25.13
C ASP A 587 8.58 -14.40 23.85
N ASN A 588 8.95 -14.95 22.68
CA ASN A 588 8.20 -14.61 21.47
C ASN A 588 6.82 -15.23 21.57
N LYS A 589 5.80 -14.42 21.32
CA LYS A 589 4.40 -14.86 21.29
C LYS A 589 3.90 -14.81 19.86
N ILE A 590 3.35 -15.92 19.41
CA ILE A 590 2.66 -15.98 18.13
C ILE A 590 1.18 -16.27 18.36
N THR A 591 0.34 -15.54 17.64
CA THR A 591 -1.10 -15.79 17.54
C THR A 591 -1.49 -15.94 16.08
N VAL A 592 -2.29 -16.95 15.77
CA VAL A 592 -2.87 -17.17 14.44
C VAL A 592 -4.38 -17.20 14.56
N LEU A 593 -5.09 -16.35 13.83
CA LEU A 593 -6.53 -16.46 13.65
C LEU A 593 -6.79 -17.38 12.46
N ALA A 594 -7.36 -18.57 12.69
CA ALA A 594 -7.93 -19.39 11.63
C ALA A 594 -9.37 -18.95 11.38
N LEU A 595 -9.66 -18.43 10.19
CA LEU A 595 -11.03 -18.12 9.76
C LEU A 595 -11.82 -19.39 9.43
N GLU A 596 -11.12 -20.41 8.95
CA GLU A 596 -11.66 -21.70 8.56
C GLU A 596 -10.85 -22.82 9.22
N PRO A 597 -11.02 -23.04 10.53
CA PRO A 597 -10.32 -24.10 11.22
C PRO A 597 -10.78 -25.47 10.71
N THR A 598 -9.85 -26.39 10.52
CA THR A 598 -10.08 -27.75 10.03
C THR A 598 -9.95 -28.79 11.14
N GLY A 599 -9.30 -28.42 12.24
CA GLY A 599 -8.95 -29.32 13.34
C GLY A 599 -7.57 -29.97 13.17
N THR A 600 -6.90 -29.75 12.05
CA THR A 600 -5.49 -30.12 11.83
C THR A 600 -4.52 -28.94 12.01
N ASP A 601 -5.05 -27.72 12.15
CA ASP A 601 -4.32 -26.49 12.43
C ASP A 601 -3.57 -26.63 13.76
N SER A 602 -2.25 -26.69 13.70
CA SER A 602 -1.49 -27.13 14.89
C SER A 602 -0.08 -26.58 15.00
N SER A 603 0.51 -26.05 13.93
CA SER A 603 1.88 -25.55 13.99
C SER A 603 2.21 -24.52 12.94
N VAL A 604 3.25 -23.74 13.21
CA VAL A 604 3.94 -22.88 12.26
C VAL A 604 5.43 -23.20 12.28
N ARG A 605 6.18 -22.73 11.30
CA ARG A 605 7.66 -22.81 11.31
C ARG A 605 8.26 -21.64 10.52
N GLY A 606 9.49 -21.27 10.86
CA GLY A 606 10.28 -20.29 10.11
C GLY A 606 11.23 -21.01 9.15
N VAL A 607 11.27 -20.58 7.91
CA VAL A 607 12.14 -21.12 6.86
C VAL A 607 13.03 -20.03 6.26
N THR A 608 14.16 -20.45 5.68
CA THR A 608 15.15 -19.56 5.06
C THR A 608 14.97 -19.41 3.56
N SER A 609 14.02 -20.11 2.97
CA SER A 609 13.66 -19.97 1.57
C SER A 609 12.14 -19.98 1.43
N ARG A 610 11.63 -19.07 0.60
CA ARG A 610 10.21 -18.98 0.32
C ARG A 610 9.79 -19.99 -0.73
N SER A 611 8.62 -20.59 -0.54
CA SER A 611 7.91 -21.32 -1.57
C SER A 611 6.72 -20.50 -2.07
N TRP A 612 6.51 -20.54 -3.38
CA TRP A 612 5.34 -20.00 -4.07
C TRP A 612 4.55 -21.18 -4.63
N GLY A 613 3.23 -21.10 -4.58
CA GLY A 613 2.38 -22.16 -5.12
C GLY A 613 0.91 -21.89 -4.87
N ASN A 614 0.06 -22.63 -5.59
CA ASN A 614 -1.38 -22.49 -5.52
C ASN A 614 -2.03 -23.80 -5.11
N ASN A 615 -3.18 -23.69 -4.43
CA ASN A 615 -4.03 -24.82 -4.09
C ASN A 615 -5.48 -24.49 -4.47
N PRO A 616 -6.35 -25.51 -4.68
CA PRO A 616 -7.78 -25.28 -4.83
C PRO A 616 -8.34 -24.53 -3.63
N ASP A 617 -9.33 -23.67 -3.86
CA ASP A 617 -10.08 -23.06 -2.76
C ASP A 617 -11.07 -24.09 -2.19
N PRO A 618 -11.03 -24.42 -0.89
CA PRO A 618 -11.99 -25.34 -0.28
C PRO A 618 -13.46 -24.90 -0.41
N ASP A 619 -13.71 -23.60 -0.54
CA ASP A 619 -15.04 -23.00 -0.62
C ASP A 619 -15.49 -22.71 -2.06
N ALA A 620 -14.60 -22.87 -3.05
CA ALA A 620 -14.92 -22.80 -4.49
C ALA A 620 -14.06 -23.79 -5.30
N PRO A 621 -14.34 -25.10 -5.18
CA PRO A 621 -13.54 -26.18 -5.78
C PRO A 621 -13.73 -26.37 -7.29
#